data_AF-A0A946TLQ2-F1
#
_entry.id   AF-A0A946TLQ2-F1
#
_cell.length_a   1.000
_cell.length_b   1.000
_cell.length_c   1.000
_cell.angle_alpha   90.00
_cell.angle_beta   90.00
_cell.angle_gamma   90.00
#
_symmetry.space_group_name_H-M   'P 1'
#
loop_
_entity.id
_entity.type
_entity.pdbx_description
1 polymer ?
#
loop_
_entity_poly.entity_id
_entity_poly.type
_entity_poly.pdbx_seq_one_letter_code
_entity_poly.pdbx_strand_id
1 'polypeptide(L)' 'MSFKHDVVCKDCNWAGVVFDLQKDEDGSSCICPKCHSTNIEETVKNKEKYSE' A
#
# COMPACT_ATOMS: atom_id res chain seq x y z
N MET A 1 -10.70 10.66 -7.90
CA MET A 1 -11.09 9.35 -7.35
C MET A 1 -9.85 8.76 -6.73
N SER A 2 -9.71 8.83 -5.41
CA SER A 2 -8.55 8.27 -4.70
C SER A 2 -8.86 6.83 -4.31
N PHE A 3 -7.95 5.92 -4.64
CA PHE A 3 -8.07 4.51 -4.24
C PHE A 3 -7.28 4.29 -2.96
N LYS A 4 -7.91 3.67 -1.96
CA LYS A 4 -7.20 3.18 -0.77
C LYS A 4 -6.72 1.76 -1.06
N HIS A 5 -5.47 1.47 -0.74
CA HIS A 5 -4.87 0.16 -0.87
C HIS A 5 -4.37 -0.29 0.51
N ASP A 6 -4.95 -1.37 1.02
CA ASP A 6 -4.47 -2.02 2.22
C ASP A 6 -3.19 -2.78 1.91
N VAL A 7 -2.11 -2.49 2.64
CA VAL A 7 -0.80 -3.10 2.45
C VAL A 7 -0.33 -3.79 3.72
N VAL A 8 0.40 -4.89 3.56
CA VAL A 8 0.97 -5.66 4.68
C VAL A 8 2.45 -5.94 4.41
N CYS A 9 3.31 -5.57 5.37
CA CYS A 9 4.71 -5.96 5.36
C CYS A 9 4.86 -7.43 5.75
N LYS A 10 5.49 -8.25 4.91
CA LYS A 10 5.68 -9.67 5.20
C LYS A 10 6.75 -9.96 6.25
N ASP A 11 7.71 -9.06 6.46
CA ASP A 11 8.80 -9.29 7.43
C ASP A 11 8.37 -9.01 8.88
N CYS A 12 7.68 -7.89 9.11
CA CYS A 12 7.26 -7.48 10.45
C CYS A 12 5.75 -7.60 10.69
N ASN A 13 5.02 -8.12 9.70
CA ASN A 13 3.56 -8.26 9.71
C ASN A 13 2.80 -6.96 10.00
N TRP A 14 3.41 -5.81 9.67
CA TRP A 14 2.79 -4.50 9.82
C TRP A 14 1.75 -4.28 8.73
N ALA A 15 0.53 -3.94 9.11
CA ALA A 15 -0.54 -3.56 8.20
C ALA A 15 -0.71 -2.04 8.19
N GLY A 16 -0.90 -1.47 7.00
CA GLY A 16 -1.16 -0.05 6.79
C GLY A 16 -2.05 0.18 5.59
N VAL A 17 -2.46 1.43 5.39
CA VAL A 17 -3.26 1.83 4.24
C VAL A 17 -2.50 2.92 3.51
N VAL A 18 -2.26 2.71 2.21
CA VAL A 18 -1.71 3.73 1.32
C VAL A 18 -2.82 4.29 0.46
N PHE A 19 -2.82 5.59 0.27
CA PHE A 19 -3.81 6.30 -0.53
C PHE A 19 -3.14 6.67 -1.84
N ASP A 20 -3.77 6.29 -2.94
CA ASP A 20 -3.26 6.58 -4.28
C ASP A 20 -1.85 6.02 -4.44
N LEU A 21 -1.76 4.73 -4.81
CA LEU A 21 -0.55 4.23 -5.46
C LEU A 21 -0.46 4.93 -6.81
N GLN A 22 -0.06 6.21 -6.80
CA GLN A 22 0.53 6.84 -7.96
C GLN A 22 1.73 5.97 -8.26
N LYS A 23 1.56 5.15 -9.29
CA LYS A 23 2.69 4.61 -10.01
C LYS A 23 3.35 5.82 -10.64
N ASP A 24 4.13 6.56 -9.86
CA ASP A 24 5.21 7.34 -10.42
C ASP A 24 5.96 6.39 -11.36
N GLU A 25 6.37 6.91 -12.50
CA GLU A 25 7.00 6.17 -13.62
C GLU A 25 8.25 5.36 -13.20
N ASP A 26 8.68 5.51 -11.93
CA ASP A 26 9.78 4.85 -11.25
C ASP A 26 9.38 3.66 -10.33
N GLY A 27 8.08 3.34 -10.22
CA GLY A 27 7.62 2.17 -9.45
C GLY A 27 7.83 2.32 -7.95
N SER A 28 7.23 3.35 -7.34
CA SER A 28 7.24 3.63 -5.90
C SER A 28 7.09 2.37 -5.05
N SER A 29 8.22 1.85 -4.57
CA SER A 29 8.28 0.73 -3.63
C SER A 29 7.73 1.23 -2.30
N CYS A 30 6.55 0.76 -1.90
CA CYS A 30 6.10 0.94 -0.53
C CYS A 30 7.15 0.32 0.40
N ILE A 31 7.80 1.14 1.22
CA ILE A 31 8.74 0.69 2.25
C ILE A 31 8.02 0.67 3.59
N CYS A 32 8.14 -0.43 4.32
CA CYS A 32 7.56 -0.55 5.65
C CYS A 32 8.15 0.50 6.61
N PRO A 33 7.35 1.36 7.26
CA PRO A 33 7.89 2.32 8.23
C PRO A 33 8.37 1.69 9.55
N LYS A 34 8.08 0.40 9.78
CA LYS A 34 8.49 -0.32 11.00
C LYS A 34 9.86 -0.96 10.87
N CYS A 35 10.08 -1.68 9.77
CA CYS A 35 11.31 -2.45 9.55
C CYS A 35 12.11 -1.96 8.34
N HIS A 36 11.63 -0.94 7.63
CA HIS A 36 12.20 -0.45 6.36
C HIS A 36 12.34 -1.51 5.28
N SER A 37 11.58 -2.61 5.38
CA SER A 37 11.55 -3.64 4.35
C SER A 37 10.72 -3.19 3.16
N THR A 38 11.19 -3.53 1.96
CA THR A 38 10.47 -3.36 0.69
C THR A 38 9.50 -4.51 0.41
N ASN A 39 9.47 -5.54 1.25
CA ASN A 39 8.59 -6.70 1.11
C ASN A 39 7.17 -6.38 1.63
N ILE A 40 6.49 -5.51 0.88
CA ILE A 40 5.13 -5.08 1.14
C ILE A 40 4.20 -5.74 0.11
N GLU A 41 3.23 -6.51 0.60
CA GLU A 41 2.19 -7.12 -0.22
C GLU A 41 0.94 -6.24 -0.20
N GLU A 42 0.39 -5.95 -1.38
CA GLU A 42 -0.88 -5.28 -1.51
C GLU A 42 -2.04 -6.26 -1.32
N THR A 43 -2.81 -6.07 -0.26
CA THR A 43 -4.06 -6.78 0.00
C THR A 43 -5.23 -6.04 -0.63
N VAL A 44 -5.43 -6.21 -1.94
CA VAL A 44 -6.62 -5.70 -2.63
C VAL A 44 -7.85 -6.53 -2.24
N LYS A 45 -8.40 -6.30 -1.05
CA LYS A 45 -9.68 -6.92 -0.65
C LYS A 45 -10.86 -5.96 -0.79
N ASN A 46 -10.65 -4.66 -0.69
CA ASN A 46 -11.70 -3.67 -0.88
C ASN A 46 -11.30 -2.66 -1.96
N LYS A 47 -11.72 -2.91 -3.21
CA LYS A 47 -11.92 -1.82 -4.18
C LYS A 47 -13.15 -1.01 -3.75
N GLU A 48 -13.08 -0.36 -2.60
CA GLU A 48 -14.11 0.59 -2.19
C GLU A 48 -13.88 1.88 -2.96
N LYS A 49 -14.66 2.04 -4.03
CA LYS A 49 -14.71 3.27 -4.81
C LYS A 49 -15.30 4.36 -3.93
N TYR A 50 -14.45 5.15 -3.28
CA TYR A 50 -14.88 6.40 -2.65
C TYR A 50 -15.28 7.37 -3.77
N SER A 51 -16.59 7.56 -3.92
CA SER A 51 -17.16 8.68 -4.69
C SER A 51 -17.60 9.69 -3.64
N GLU A 52 -16.92 10.84 -3.62
CA GLU A 52 -17.29 12.00 -2.79
C GLU A 52 -18.70 12.49 -3.13
#